data_AF-A0A537MJ42-F1
#
_entry.id   AF-A0A537MJ42-F1
#
_cell.length_a   1.000
_cell.length_b   1.000
_cell.length_c   1.000
_cell.angle_alpha   90.00
_cell.angle_beta   90.00
_cell.angle_gamma   90.00
#
_symmetry.space_group_name_H-M   'P 1'
#
loop_
_entity.id
_entity.type
_entity.pdbx_description
1 polymer ?
#
loop_
_entity_poly.entity_id
_entity_poly.type
_entity_poly.pdbx_seq_one_letter_code
_entity_poly.pdbx_strand_id
1 'polypeptide(L)'
;MMRWLTLLGLLSAPAAGQNTRGLSREQNHAYRAMQQGQILSLPEIRARIHVPNAEYIGAEMLGPTVYRLKYMRGANVIWIDVDAATGRIVARFGM
;
A
#
# COMPACT_ATOMS: atom_id res chain seq x y z
N MET A 1 31.04 15.36 38.65
CA MET A 1 31.10 16.83 38.51
C MET A 1 30.44 17.23 37.20
N MET A 2 29.79 18.38 37.22
CA MET A 2 28.58 18.75 36.47
C MET A 2 28.86 19.98 35.57
N ARG A 3 28.09 20.07 34.46
CA ARG A 3 27.88 21.21 33.51
C ARG A 3 29.02 21.44 32.50
N TRP A 4 28.80 21.97 31.28
CA TRP A 4 27.84 22.95 30.76
C TRP A 4 27.42 22.55 29.32
N LEU A 5 26.15 22.55 28.88
CA LEU A 5 25.20 23.64 28.57
C LEU A 5 25.62 24.57 27.43
N THR A 6 25.06 24.36 26.22
CA THR A 6 24.65 25.46 25.33
C THR A 6 23.44 25.08 24.47
N LEU A 7 22.39 25.90 24.60
CA LEU A 7 21.22 26.04 23.73
C LEU A 7 21.64 26.63 22.36
N LEU A 8 20.91 26.29 21.28
CA LEU A 8 20.40 27.16 20.20
C LEU A 8 19.95 26.23 19.04
N GLY A 9 18.80 26.38 18.37
CA GLY A 9 17.79 27.41 18.40
C GLY A 9 16.54 26.94 17.66
N LEU A 10 15.42 27.60 17.95
CA LEU A 10 14.16 27.43 17.24
C LEU A 10 14.29 27.87 15.77
N LEU A 11 13.88 27.00 14.86
CA LEU A 11 13.31 27.38 13.56
C LEU A 11 11.97 26.67 13.42
N SER A 12 10.91 27.39 13.78
CA SER A 12 9.55 27.08 13.41
C SER A 12 9.41 27.16 11.90
N ALA A 13 9.08 26.03 11.28
CA ALA A 13 8.45 26.00 9.97
C ALA A 13 7.33 24.96 10.00
N PRO A 14 6.05 25.35 10.20
CA PRO A 14 4.97 24.48 9.77
C PRO A 14 5.03 24.48 8.25
N ALA A 15 5.62 23.42 7.68
CA ALA A 15 5.59 23.19 6.24
C ALA A 15 4.13 23.27 5.79
N ALA A 16 3.83 24.30 5.01
CA ALA A 16 2.53 24.55 4.43
C ALA A 16 2.02 23.28 3.73
N GLY A 17 0.77 22.92 4.05
CA GLY A 17 0.12 21.70 3.61
C GLY A 17 0.12 21.51 2.11
N GLN A 18 0.61 20.36 1.67
CA GLN A 18 0.53 19.87 0.31
C GLN A 18 0.40 18.35 0.38
N ASN A 19 -0.71 17.81 -0.13
CA ASN A 19 -0.92 16.39 -0.52
C ASN A 19 -1.59 15.38 0.42
N THR A 20 -2.06 15.73 1.64
CA THR A 20 -2.84 14.75 2.44
C THR A 20 -4.27 14.55 1.91
N ARG A 21 -4.85 15.57 1.27
CA ARG A 21 -6.26 15.53 0.81
C ARG A 21 -6.51 14.53 -0.34
N GLY A 22 -5.49 14.22 -1.15
CA GLY A 22 -5.58 13.23 -2.24
C GLY A 22 -5.51 11.80 -1.71
N LEU A 23 -4.51 11.49 -0.88
CA LEU A 23 -4.36 10.19 -0.23
C LEU A 23 -5.58 9.80 0.61
N SER A 24 -6.18 10.75 1.35
CA SER A 24 -7.38 10.49 2.16
C SER A 24 -8.63 10.25 1.32
N ARG A 25 -8.77 10.89 0.15
CA ARG A 25 -9.92 10.66 -0.74
C ARG A 25 -9.85 9.33 -1.46
N GLU A 26 -8.67 8.94 -1.96
CA GLU A 26 -8.45 7.66 -2.63
C GLU A 26 -8.64 6.49 -1.64
N GLN A 27 -8.10 6.61 -0.42
CA GLN A 27 -8.32 5.63 0.65
C GLN A 27 -9.79 5.58 1.09
N ASN A 28 -10.47 6.74 1.23
CA ASN A 28 -11.91 6.75 1.49
C ASN A 28 -12.70 6.12 0.34
N HIS A 29 -12.30 6.32 -0.90
CA HIS A 29 -12.97 5.74 -2.06
C HIS A 29 -12.80 4.22 -2.09
N ALA A 30 -11.57 3.72 -1.93
CA ALA A 30 -11.28 2.30 -1.79
C ALA A 30 -12.06 1.67 -0.64
N TYR A 31 -12.07 2.32 0.54
CA TYR A 31 -12.82 1.85 1.70
C TYR A 31 -14.32 1.85 1.45
N ARG A 32 -14.89 2.89 0.82
CA ARG A 32 -16.32 2.94 0.47
C ARG A 32 -16.68 1.92 -0.61
N ALA A 33 -15.83 1.69 -1.60
CA ALA A 33 -16.04 0.67 -2.63
C ALA A 33 -16.05 -0.75 -2.03
N MET A 34 -15.19 -1.01 -1.04
CA MET A 34 -15.24 -2.25 -0.24
C MET A 34 -16.58 -2.36 0.51
N GLN A 35 -16.98 -1.31 1.22
CA GLN A 35 -18.24 -1.28 1.99
C GLN A 35 -19.48 -1.45 1.11
N GLN A 36 -19.42 -1.02 -0.15
CA GLN A 36 -20.49 -1.15 -1.13
C GLN A 36 -20.48 -2.51 -1.87
N GLY A 37 -19.54 -3.41 -1.55
CA GLY A 37 -19.41 -4.72 -2.20
C GLY A 37 -18.94 -4.66 -3.65
N GLN A 38 -18.37 -3.53 -4.07
CA GLN A 38 -17.91 -3.33 -5.45
C GLN A 38 -16.52 -3.94 -5.69
N ILE A 39 -15.73 -4.09 -4.62
CA ILE A 39 -14.42 -4.72 -4.66
C ILE A 39 -14.27 -5.74 -3.54
N LEU A 40 -13.54 -6.81 -3.82
CA LEU A 40 -13.16 -7.83 -2.88
C LEU A 40 -12.19 -7.27 -1.85
N SER A 41 -12.27 -7.80 -0.63
CA SER A 41 -11.32 -7.46 0.42
C SER A 41 -9.94 -8.04 0.11
N LEU A 42 -8.88 -7.38 0.60
CA LEU A 42 -7.51 -7.87 0.45
C LEU A 42 -7.32 -9.32 0.96
N PRO A 43 -7.91 -9.75 2.11
CA PRO A 43 -7.87 -11.15 2.54
C PRO A 43 -8.47 -12.12 1.52
N GLU A 44 -9.62 -11.78 0.90
CA GLU A 44 -10.25 -12.62 -0.12
C GLU A 44 -9.40 -12.71 -1.38
N ILE A 45 -8.84 -11.59 -1.83
CA ILE A 45 -7.90 -11.57 -2.96
C ILE A 45 -6.69 -12.45 -2.64
N ARG A 46 -6.08 -12.29 -1.48
CA ARG A 46 -4.91 -13.08 -1.06
C ARG A 46 -5.21 -14.58 -0.98
N ALA A 47 -6.42 -14.95 -0.53
CA ALA A 47 -6.83 -16.36 -0.49
C ALA A 47 -6.92 -17.00 -1.88
N ARG A 48 -7.15 -16.20 -2.93
CA ARG A 48 -7.24 -16.67 -4.33
C ARG A 48 -5.88 -16.75 -5.02
N ILE A 49 -4.89 -15.99 -4.55
CA ILE A 49 -3.59 -15.87 -5.21
C ILE A 49 -2.53 -16.64 -4.42
N HIS A 50 -2.14 -17.79 -4.96
CA HIS A 50 -1.02 -18.57 -4.43
C HIS A 50 0.22 -18.38 -5.32
N VAL A 51 1.35 -18.03 -4.69
CA VAL A 51 2.64 -17.87 -5.37
C VAL A 51 3.62 -18.87 -4.75
N PRO A 52 4.04 -19.91 -5.49
CA PRO A 52 4.91 -20.95 -4.93
C PRO A 52 6.28 -20.38 -4.57
N ASN A 53 6.83 -20.84 -3.45
CA ASN A 53 8.14 -20.44 -2.91
C ASN A 53 8.30 -18.93 -2.74
N ALA A 54 7.20 -18.20 -2.48
CA ALA A 54 7.24 -16.77 -2.26
C ALA A 54 6.41 -16.36 -1.05
N GLU A 55 6.91 -15.41 -0.29
CA GLU A 55 6.25 -14.85 0.90
C GLU A 55 5.52 -13.57 0.55
N TYR A 56 4.28 -13.42 0.98
CA TYR A 56 3.54 -12.17 0.81
C TYR A 56 4.10 -11.08 1.72
N ILE A 57 4.54 -9.96 1.15
CA ILE A 57 5.17 -8.85 1.90
C ILE A 57 4.32 -7.58 1.90
N GLY A 58 3.23 -7.52 1.13
CA GLY A 58 2.32 -6.38 1.16
C GLY A 58 1.45 -6.26 -0.09
N ALA A 59 0.55 -5.29 -0.05
CA ALA A 59 -0.28 -4.92 -1.19
C ALA A 59 -0.44 -3.40 -1.24
N GLU A 60 -0.66 -2.89 -2.43
CA GLU A 60 -1.04 -1.51 -2.68
C GLU A 60 -2.21 -1.44 -3.65
N MET A 61 -3.06 -0.43 -3.50
CA MET A 61 -4.12 -0.17 -4.46
C MET A 61 -3.58 0.74 -5.56
N LEU A 62 -3.65 0.29 -6.81
CA LEU A 62 -3.32 1.08 -7.99
C LEU A 62 -4.61 1.67 -8.55
N GLY A 63 -4.90 2.90 -8.15
CA GLY A 63 -6.17 3.56 -8.48
C GLY A 63 -7.37 2.87 -7.82
N PRO A 64 -8.57 2.93 -8.41
CA PRO A 64 -9.79 2.46 -7.76
C PRO A 64 -10.07 0.95 -7.93
N THR A 65 -9.39 0.26 -8.85
CA THR A 65 -9.84 -1.06 -9.34
C THR A 65 -8.77 -2.15 -9.36
N VAL A 66 -7.51 -1.86 -9.01
CA VAL A 66 -6.43 -2.85 -9.11
C VAL A 66 -5.68 -2.96 -7.79
N TYR A 67 -5.54 -4.18 -7.27
CA TYR A 67 -4.55 -4.49 -6.23
C TYR A 67 -3.25 -4.91 -6.86
N ARG A 68 -2.14 -4.32 -6.43
CA ARG A 68 -0.80 -4.85 -6.69
C ARG A 68 -0.32 -5.58 -5.45
N LEU A 69 -0.22 -6.90 -5.55
CA LEU A 69 0.30 -7.78 -4.52
C LEU A 69 1.81 -7.91 -4.68
N LYS A 70 2.54 -7.89 -3.56
CA LYS A 70 3.99 -7.97 -3.50
C LYS A 70 4.38 -9.27 -2.80
N TYR A 71 5.24 -10.04 -3.44
CA TYR A 71 5.79 -11.27 -2.88
C TYR A 71 7.31 -11.25 -2.94
N MET A 72 7.97 -11.78 -1.92
CA MET A 72 9.41 -11.98 -1.87
C MET A 72 9.73 -13.44 -2.21
N ARG A 73 10.61 -13.67 -3.19
CA ARG A 73 11.16 -14.99 -3.54
C ARG A 73 12.69 -14.88 -3.52
N GLY A 74 13.31 -15.37 -2.46
CA GLY A 74 14.74 -15.16 -2.23
C GLY A 74 15.05 -13.65 -2.18
N ALA A 75 15.92 -13.16 -3.07
CA ALA A 75 16.25 -11.74 -3.17
C ALA A 75 15.37 -10.96 -4.17
N ASN A 76 14.40 -11.62 -4.83
CA ASN A 76 13.58 -11.02 -5.88
C ASN A 76 12.19 -10.64 -5.38
N VAL A 77 11.66 -9.52 -5.86
CA VAL A 77 10.28 -9.09 -5.61
C VAL A 77 9.42 -9.42 -6.82
N ILE A 78 8.39 -10.23 -6.60
CA ILE A 78 7.35 -10.57 -7.56
C ILE A 78 6.15 -9.66 -7.32
N TRP A 79 5.60 -9.12 -8.40
CA TRP A 79 4.44 -8.26 -8.38
C TRP A 79 3.30 -8.93 -9.13
N ILE A 80 2.11 -8.97 -8.54
CA ILE A 80 0.91 -9.51 -9.18
C ILE A 80 -0.19 -8.47 -9.10
N ASP A 81 -0.60 -7.97 -10.24
CA ASP A 81 -1.74 -7.04 -10.33
C ASP A 81 -3.02 -7.86 -10.50
N VAL A 82 -4.02 -7.52 -9.70
CA VAL A 82 -5.30 -8.23 -9.58
C VAL A 82 -6.43 -7.23 -9.67
N ASP A 83 -7.39 -7.51 -10.54
CA ASP A 83 -8.64 -6.74 -10.62
C ASP A 83 -9.41 -6.89 -9.29
N ALA A 84 -9.69 -5.78 -8.64
CA ALA A 84 -10.26 -5.72 -7.30
C ALA A 84 -11.71 -6.19 -7.26
N ALA A 85 -12.47 -6.06 -8.35
CA ALA A 85 -13.87 -6.50 -8.41
C ALA A 85 -14.00 -8.03 -8.59
N THR A 86 -13.17 -8.61 -9.44
CA THR A 86 -13.29 -10.02 -9.86
C THR A 86 -12.27 -10.94 -9.19
N GLY A 87 -11.15 -10.40 -8.72
CA GLY A 87 -10.01 -11.16 -8.22
C GLY A 87 -9.17 -11.82 -9.31
N ARG A 88 -9.34 -11.42 -10.58
CA ARG A 88 -8.57 -11.96 -11.71
C ARG A 88 -7.21 -11.28 -11.81
N ILE A 89 -6.17 -12.08 -12.07
CA ILE A 89 -4.83 -11.54 -12.35
C ILE A 89 -4.87 -10.80 -13.69
N VAL A 90 -4.38 -9.55 -13.69
CA VAL A 90 -4.27 -8.71 -14.89
C VAL A 90 -2.83 -8.51 -15.33
N ALA A 91 -1.85 -8.60 -14.42
CA ALA A 91 -0.42 -8.57 -14.78
C ALA A 91 0.47 -9.29 -13.76
N ARG A 92 1.67 -9.68 -14.20
CA ARG A 92 2.73 -10.29 -13.37
C ARG A 92 4.09 -9.72 -13.75
N PHE A 93 4.92 -9.40 -12.77
CA PHE A 93 6.27 -8.86 -12.96
C PHE A 93 7.28 -9.51 -12.01
N GLY A 94 8.57 -9.51 -12.37
CA GLY A 94 9.66 -9.99 -11.50
C GLY A 94 9.74 -11.51 -11.33
N MET A 95 9.34 -12.26 -12.37
CA MET A 95 9.25 -13.73 -12.36
C MET A 95 10.60 -14.42 -12.44
#